data_AF-A0A515ELA1-F1
#
_entry.id   AF-A0A515ELA1-F1
#
_cell.length_a   1.000
_cell.length_b   1.000
_cell.length_c   1.000
_cell.angle_alpha   90.00
_cell.angle_beta   90.00
_cell.angle_gamma   90.00
#
_symmetry.space_group_name_H-M   'P 1'
#
loop_
_entity.id
_entity.type
_entity.pdbx_description
1 polymer ?
#
loop_
_entity_poly.entity_id
_entity_poly.type
_entity_poly.pdbx_seq_one_letter_code
_entity_poly.pdbx_strand_id
1 'polypeptide(L)'
;MTQDNAPETDDLGEEYAEDDFESAADVHRMAAHHFTAAAKHHFAAAIAEDEGDTDKAARHTFLAYRHQLNAVQYAEIAAMDSEGPEDEFAGAELEE
;
A
#
# COMPACT_ATOMS: atom_id res chain seq x y z
N MET A 1 -32.47 22.50 5.62
CA MET A 1 -31.94 21.53 4.65
C MET A 1 -30.48 21.87 4.49
N THR A 2 -29.62 21.30 5.32
CA THR A 2 -28.17 21.54 5.26
C THR A 2 -27.61 20.26 4.67
N GLN A 3 -27.12 20.35 3.42
CA GLN A 3 -26.59 19.21 2.70
C GLN A 3 -25.34 18.69 3.42
N ASP A 4 -25.42 17.44 3.84
CA ASP A 4 -24.29 16.62 4.26
C ASP A 4 -23.31 16.51 3.09
N ASN A 5 -22.17 17.18 3.20
CA ASN A 5 -21.01 16.92 2.34
C ASN A 5 -19.99 16.17 3.19
N ALA A 6 -20.29 14.90 3.46
CA ALA A 6 -19.31 13.98 3.99
C ALA A 6 -18.23 13.81 2.90
N PRO A 7 -16.93 13.85 3.24
CA PRO A 7 -15.92 13.43 2.29
C PRO A 7 -16.23 11.98 1.94
N GLU A 8 -16.47 11.71 0.65
CA GLU A 8 -16.37 10.37 0.10
C GLU A 8 -14.94 9.91 0.39
N THR A 9 -14.77 9.26 1.53
CA THR A 9 -13.62 8.42 1.78
C THR A 9 -13.74 7.35 0.72
N ASP A 10 -12.85 7.43 -0.25
CA ASP A 10 -12.57 6.41 -1.26
C ASP A 10 -12.66 5.03 -0.58
N ASP A 11 -13.87 4.47 -0.66
CA ASP A 11 -14.32 3.25 0.00
C ASP A 11 -13.85 2.06 -0.83
N LEU A 12 -12.57 2.08 -1.18
CA LEU A 12 -11.85 0.97 -1.79
C LEU A 12 -11.22 0.09 -0.70
N GLY A 13 -11.48 0.40 0.57
CA GLY A 13 -11.03 -0.38 1.72
C GLY A 13 -11.93 -1.57 2.05
N GLU A 14 -13.17 -1.60 1.55
CA GLU A 14 -14.16 -2.63 1.88
C GLU A 14 -14.36 -3.69 0.77
N GLU A 15 -13.81 -3.48 -0.44
CA GLU A 15 -13.88 -4.41 -1.59
C GLU A 15 -12.56 -5.18 -1.85
N TYR A 16 -11.76 -5.43 -0.81
CA TYR A 16 -10.71 -6.46 -0.86
C TYR A 16 -10.88 -7.32 0.38
N ALA A 17 -11.98 -8.07 0.41
CA ALA A 17 -12.20 -9.09 1.41
C ALA A 17 -11.01 -10.05 1.42
N GLU A 18 -10.65 -10.55 2.60
CA GLU A 18 -9.52 -11.45 2.89
C GLU A 18 -9.46 -12.73 2.02
N ASP A 19 -10.47 -12.97 1.17
CA ASP A 19 -10.61 -14.12 0.26
C ASP A 19 -10.01 -13.89 -1.16
N ASP A 20 -9.57 -12.68 -1.53
CA ASP A 20 -9.05 -12.39 -2.90
C ASP A 20 -7.52 -12.57 -3.06
N PHE A 21 -6.79 -12.95 -2.00
CA PHE A 21 -5.33 -13.13 -2.05
C PHE A 21 -4.96 -14.58 -2.31
N GLU A 22 -5.19 -15.06 -3.53
CA GLU A 22 -4.93 -16.45 -3.91
C GLU A 22 -3.43 -16.76 -4.10
N SER A 23 -2.57 -15.74 -4.27
CA SER A 23 -1.14 -15.94 -4.48
C SER A 23 -0.23 -14.79 -4.00
N ALA A 24 1.04 -15.10 -3.72
CA ALA A 24 2.08 -14.08 -3.44
C ALA A 24 2.20 -13.02 -4.56
N ALA A 25 1.87 -13.38 -5.81
CA ALA A 25 1.84 -12.43 -6.92
C ALA A 25 0.73 -11.38 -6.75
N ASP A 26 -0.44 -11.75 -6.21
CA ASP A 26 -1.54 -10.82 -5.94
C ASP A 26 -1.17 -9.84 -4.82
N VAL A 27 -0.52 -10.35 -3.78
CA VAL A 27 -0.01 -9.54 -2.67
C VAL A 27 1.05 -8.53 -3.17
N HIS A 28 1.96 -8.94 -4.06
CA HIS A 28 2.89 -8.00 -4.71
C HIS A 28 2.18 -6.92 -5.54
N ARG A 29 1.11 -7.28 -6.28
CA ARG A 29 0.32 -6.30 -7.04
C ARG A 29 -0.35 -5.29 -6.12
N MET A 30 -0.84 -5.71 -4.94
CA MET A 30 -1.40 -4.80 -3.94
C MET A 30 -0.36 -3.86 -3.36
N ALA A 31 0.83 -4.37 -3.00
CA ALA A 31 1.93 -3.53 -2.58
C ALA A 31 2.24 -2.45 -3.64
N ALA A 32 2.35 -2.85 -4.90
CA ALA A 32 2.59 -1.93 -6.02
C ALA A 32 1.46 -0.91 -6.23
N HIS A 33 0.20 -1.33 -6.09
CA HIS A 33 -0.97 -0.45 -6.15
C HIS A 33 -0.86 0.66 -5.09
N HIS A 34 -0.62 0.30 -3.83
CA HIS A 34 -0.50 1.26 -2.74
C HIS A 34 0.74 2.15 -2.88
N PHE A 35 1.91 1.62 -3.27
CA PHE A 35 3.08 2.46 -3.54
C PHE A 35 2.83 3.49 -4.65
N THR A 36 2.12 3.10 -5.70
CA THR A 36 1.74 4.00 -6.80
C THR A 36 0.80 5.10 -6.31
N ALA A 37 -0.19 4.76 -5.49
CA ALA A 37 -1.10 5.73 -4.89
C ALA A 37 -0.38 6.70 -3.94
N ALA A 38 0.53 6.19 -3.11
CA ALA A 38 1.37 7.01 -2.23
C ALA A 38 2.20 8.03 -3.02
N ALA A 39 2.85 7.59 -4.10
CA ALA A 39 3.62 8.48 -4.98
C ALA A 39 2.74 9.58 -5.59
N LYS A 40 1.54 9.24 -6.10
CA LYS A 40 0.58 10.22 -6.64
C LYS A 40 0.19 11.27 -5.59
N HIS A 41 -0.05 10.85 -4.35
CA HIS A 41 -0.38 11.78 -3.27
C HIS A 41 0.79 12.65 -2.84
N HIS A 42 2.02 12.13 -2.83
CA HIS A 42 3.20 12.97 -2.61
C HIS A 42 3.35 14.04 -3.69
N PHE A 43 3.13 13.72 -4.97
CA PHE A 43 3.12 14.72 -6.04
C PHE A 43 2.01 15.77 -5.85
N ALA A 44 0.80 15.34 -5.49
CA ALA A 44 -0.31 16.25 -5.23
C ALA A 44 -0.06 17.17 -4.02
N ALA A 45 0.59 16.66 -2.97
CA ALA A 45 0.99 17.45 -1.82
C ALA A 45 2.03 18.52 -2.22
N ALA A 46 3.03 18.15 -3.01
CA ALA A 46 4.05 19.09 -3.50
C ALA A 46 3.43 20.22 -4.34
N ILE A 47 2.49 19.89 -5.25
CA ILE A 47 1.76 20.89 -6.03
C ILE A 47 0.96 21.83 -5.12
N ALA A 48 0.29 21.30 -4.09
CA ALA A 48 -0.47 22.12 -3.14
C ALA A 48 0.43 23.05 -2.30
N GLU A 49 1.62 22.59 -1.89
CA GLU A 49 2.63 23.43 -1.24
C GLU A 49 3.10 24.57 -2.17
N ASP A 50 3.37 24.27 -3.44
CA ASP A 50 3.74 25.29 -4.45
C ASP A 50 2.62 26.33 -4.68
N GLU A 51 1.36 25.91 -4.54
CA GLU A 51 0.17 26.77 -4.61
C GLU A 51 -0.11 27.55 -3.31
N GLY A 52 0.58 27.21 -2.20
CA GLY A 52 0.35 27.78 -0.87
C GLY A 52 -0.91 27.25 -0.16
N ASP A 53 -1.50 26.15 -0.63
CA ASP A 53 -2.66 25.50 -0.02
C ASP A 53 -2.22 24.44 1.00
N THR A 54 -1.94 24.91 2.22
CA THR A 54 -1.40 24.08 3.31
C THR A 54 -2.35 22.98 3.77
N ASP A 55 -3.67 23.21 3.70
CA ASP A 55 -4.67 22.22 4.12
C ASP A 55 -4.74 21.05 3.13
N LYS A 56 -4.71 21.35 1.83
CA LYS A 56 -4.64 20.34 0.77
C LYS A 56 -3.32 19.58 0.79
N ALA A 57 -2.20 20.27 1.05
CA ALA A 57 -0.90 19.64 1.23
C ALA A 57 -0.89 18.65 2.39
N ALA A 58 -1.40 19.07 3.57
CA ALA A 58 -1.52 18.22 4.74
C ALA A 58 -2.41 16.98 4.48
N ARG A 59 -3.56 17.18 3.82
CA ARG A 59 -4.46 16.08 3.44
C ARG A 59 -3.76 15.06 2.55
N HIS A 60 -3.10 15.50 1.48
CA HIS A 60 -2.40 14.59 0.57
C HIS A 60 -1.20 13.91 1.23
N THR A 61 -0.49 14.60 2.13
CA THR A 61 0.60 14.01 2.91
C THR A 61 0.10 12.87 3.79
N PHE A 62 -1.03 13.06 4.49
CA PHE A 62 -1.64 12.01 5.30
C PHE A 62 -2.08 10.80 4.45
N LEU A 63 -2.71 11.04 3.30
CA LEU A 63 -3.11 9.96 2.39
C LEU A 63 -1.91 9.18 1.87
N ALA A 64 -0.82 9.86 1.49
CA ALA A 64 0.41 9.22 1.04
C ALA A 64 0.99 8.30 2.12
N TYR A 65 1.06 8.78 3.37
CA TYR A 65 1.53 7.99 4.51
C TYR A 65 0.68 6.73 4.74
N ARG A 66 -0.65 6.86 4.67
CA ARG A 66 -1.56 5.70 4.81
C ARG A 66 -1.31 4.65 3.72
N HIS A 67 -1.19 5.07 2.46
CA HIS A 67 -0.88 4.14 1.38
C HIS A 67 0.51 3.50 1.55
N GLN A 68 1.51 4.24 2.04
CA GLN A 68 2.83 3.67 2.31
C GLN A 68 2.78 2.56 3.36
N LEU A 69 2.03 2.73 4.46
CA LEU A 69 1.88 1.69 5.47
C LEU A 69 1.25 0.42 4.89
N ASN A 70 0.16 0.55 4.14
CA ASN A 70 -0.49 -0.60 3.50
C ASN A 70 0.45 -1.28 2.49
N ALA A 71 1.18 -0.51 1.69
CA ALA A 71 2.12 -1.05 0.71
C ALA A 71 3.22 -1.89 1.36
N VAL A 72 3.78 -1.39 2.47
CA VAL A 72 4.79 -2.11 3.26
C VAL A 72 4.22 -3.38 3.85
N GLN A 73 3.00 -3.35 4.40
CA GLN A 73 2.35 -4.53 4.97
C GLN A 73 2.15 -5.62 3.91
N TYR A 74 1.66 -5.29 2.72
CA TYR A 74 1.53 -6.27 1.64
C TYR A 74 2.91 -6.76 1.16
N ALA A 75 3.91 -5.89 1.07
CA ALA A 75 5.27 -6.32 0.71
C ALA A 75 5.87 -7.29 1.74
N GLU A 76 5.59 -7.09 3.03
CA GLU A 76 5.99 -7.98 4.12
C GLU A 76 5.31 -9.33 4.01
N ILE A 77 3.98 -9.37 3.80
CA ILE A 77 3.22 -10.62 3.60
C ILE A 77 3.81 -11.40 2.40
N ALA A 78 4.03 -10.73 1.26
CA ALA A 78 4.58 -11.38 0.08
C ALA A 78 6.00 -11.96 0.32
N ALA A 79 6.80 -11.30 1.16
CA ALA A 79 8.14 -11.77 1.53
C ALA A 79 8.11 -12.94 2.54
N MET A 80 7.08 -13.02 3.38
CA MET A 80 6.89 -14.12 4.32
C MET A 80 6.33 -15.37 3.64
N ASP A 81 5.44 -15.21 2.65
CA ASP A 81 4.81 -16.30 1.91
C ASP A 81 5.71 -16.91 0.83
N SER A 82 6.78 -16.22 0.43
CA SER A 82 7.81 -16.84 -0.40
C SER A 82 8.65 -17.78 0.47
N GLU A 83 8.68 -19.08 0.12
CA GLU A 83 9.71 -20.01 0.64
C GLU A 83 11.07 -19.33 0.46
N GLY A 84 11.69 -18.93 1.56
CA GLY A 84 12.94 -18.20 1.54
C GLY A 84 14.06 -19.07 0.95
N PRO A 85 15.17 -18.47 0.50
CA PRO A 85 16.33 -19.23 0.04
C PRO A 85 16.86 -20.21 1.11
N GLU A 86 16.52 -20.01 2.39
CA GLU A 86 16.93 -20.89 3.50
C GLU A 86 16.44 -22.34 3.35
N ASP A 87 15.28 -22.59 2.72
CA ASP A 87 14.81 -23.96 2.43
C ASP A 87 15.59 -24.63 1.27
N GLU A 88 16.17 -23.84 0.35
CA GLU A 88 17.04 -24.33 -0.72
C GLU A 88 18.44 -24.69 -0.21
N PHE A 89 18.95 -23.99 0.82
CA PHE A 89 20.24 -24.27 1.46
C PHE A 89 20.17 -25.35 2.55
N ALA A 90 19.02 -25.58 3.19
CA ALA A 90 18.84 -26.65 4.18
C ALA A 90 18.94 -28.06 3.56
N GLY A 91 18.62 -28.21 2.27
CA GLY A 91 18.74 -29.48 1.53
C GLY A 91 20.17 -29.84 1.10
N ALA A 92 21.12 -28.89 1.16
CA ALA A 92 22.47 -29.06 0.63
C ALA A 92 23.51 -29.54 1.68
N GLU A 93 23.17 -29.54 2.99
CA GLU A 93 24.11 -29.93 4.05
C GLU A 93 23.94 -31.37 4.58
N LEU A 94 23.12 -32.22 3.94
CA LEU A 94 22.85 -33.59 4.40
C LEU A 94 23.49 -34.70 3.53
N GLU A 95 24.40 -34.36 2.61
CA GLU A 95 25.19 -35.34 1.85
C GLU A 95 26.69 -35.24 2.20
N GLU A 96 27.09 -35.78 3.36
CA GLU A 96 28.47 -36.24 3.59
C GLU A 96 28.51 -37.57 4.36
#